data_AF-K0T0I0-F1
#
_entry.id   AF-K0T0I0-F1
#
_cell.length_a   1.000
_cell.length_b   1.000
_cell.length_c   1.000
_cell.angle_alpha   90.00
_cell.angle_beta   90.00
_cell.angle_gamma   90.00
#
_symmetry.space_group_name_H-M   'P 1'
#
loop_
_entity.id
_entity.type
_entity.pdbx_description
1 polymer ?
#
loop_
_entity_poly.entity_id
_entity_poly.type
_entity_poly.pdbx_seq_one_letter_code
_entity_poly.pdbx_strand_id
1 'polypeptide(L)'
;MSQFAQAFDAAAIREGESRRTIHYAMGRDANLVHDCQTMVRTRGGGVAAHWRATSFLREESMVAFSHCKHNWRAWSEQQALTFLDQKIDRSFDSPHMAATHCQHGSCQAPGDPSRMGRVNEFDAVIYRAPLGWIALNDVTEEDIVETLRTSHRLLGARTFIVTTQPLSNNVKGMEDWPLLVQYNRMLRRVATDFTRNSTEIDYVLVMEFGNLTSQLMMHNAKHIGFNVTLPMTFSTEDLEFDSQVEALMERVPYGTWPPSFAQVCANRTLMDDGNCPRNRLSP
;
A
#
# COMPACT_ATOMS: atom_id res chain seq x y z
N MET A 1 8.02 7.25 -4.70
CA MET A 1 7.23 5.99 -4.74
C MET A 1 7.90 4.80 -4.06
N SER A 2 9.24 4.65 -4.06
CA SER A 2 9.91 3.78 -3.06
C SER A 2 9.49 4.13 -1.63
N GLN A 3 9.15 5.41 -1.41
CA GLN A 3 8.58 5.96 -0.18
C GLN A 3 7.38 5.20 0.38
N PHE A 4 6.51 4.58 -0.43
CA PHE A 4 5.38 3.85 0.14
C PHE A 4 5.85 2.52 0.75
N ALA A 5 6.65 1.74 0.01
CA ALA A 5 7.29 0.55 0.54
C ALA A 5 8.18 0.88 1.75
N GLN A 6 8.96 1.96 1.67
CA GLN A 6 9.82 2.42 2.77
C GLN A 6 9.03 2.91 3.98
N ALA A 7 7.94 3.64 3.80
CA ALA A 7 7.08 4.09 4.90
C ALA A 7 6.31 2.91 5.51
N PHE A 8 5.86 1.96 4.70
CA PHE A 8 5.27 0.71 5.15
C PHE A 8 6.27 -0.10 5.98
N ASP A 9 7.47 -0.33 5.44
CA ASP A 9 8.56 -1.01 6.14
C ASP A 9 8.88 -0.27 7.46
N ALA A 10 9.04 1.06 7.44
CA ALA A 10 9.35 1.85 8.62
C ALA A 10 8.23 1.82 9.68
N ALA A 11 6.96 1.78 9.27
CA ALA A 11 5.84 1.65 10.19
C ALA A 11 5.76 0.24 10.80
N ALA A 12 6.15 -0.79 10.04
CA ALA A 12 6.12 -2.18 10.47
C ALA A 12 7.30 -2.56 11.39
N ILE A 13 8.49 -1.99 11.15
CA ILE A 13 9.75 -2.35 11.81
C ILE A 13 9.87 -1.77 13.24
N ARG A 14 10.49 -2.52 14.17
CA ARG A 14 10.93 -2.00 15.47
C ARG A 14 12.31 -1.35 15.39
N GLU A 15 12.56 -0.33 16.20
CA GLU A 15 13.91 0.19 16.43
C GLU A 15 14.85 -0.97 16.86
N GLY A 16 15.91 -1.21 16.08
CA GLY A 16 16.84 -2.34 16.25
C GLY A 16 16.62 -3.56 15.32
N GLU A 17 15.47 -3.68 14.65
CA GLU A 17 15.21 -4.74 13.66
C GLU A 17 15.68 -4.29 12.27
N SER A 18 16.97 -4.45 11.99
CA SER A 18 17.64 -3.78 10.86
C SER A 18 17.52 -4.47 9.49
N ARG A 19 16.72 -5.53 9.32
CA ARG A 19 16.75 -6.31 8.07
C ARG A 19 15.40 -6.45 7.39
N ARG A 20 15.09 -5.46 6.56
CA ARG A 20 14.16 -5.64 5.43
C ARG A 20 14.79 -6.56 4.39
N THR A 21 14.04 -7.52 3.89
CA THR A 21 14.45 -8.32 2.72
C THR A 21 13.84 -7.70 1.48
N ILE A 22 14.69 -7.27 0.54
CA ILE A 22 14.26 -6.78 -0.77
C ILE A 22 14.43 -7.95 -1.75
N HIS A 23 13.31 -8.46 -2.27
CA HIS A 23 13.33 -9.58 -3.21
C HIS A 23 13.46 -9.11 -4.65
N TYR A 24 12.82 -7.99 -4.98
CA TYR A 24 12.93 -7.37 -6.29
C TYR A 24 12.96 -5.85 -6.18
N ALA A 25 13.83 -5.25 -6.98
CA ALA A 25 13.89 -3.81 -7.16
C ALA A 25 13.96 -3.46 -8.66
N MET A 26 13.29 -2.38 -9.08
CA MET A 26 13.34 -1.87 -10.45
C MET A 26 14.50 -0.89 -10.60
N GLY A 27 15.33 -0.98 -11.65
CA GLY A 27 16.32 0.05 -12.01
C GLY A 27 17.46 -0.51 -12.87
N ARG A 28 17.93 0.24 -13.88
CA ARG A 28 19.12 -0.13 -14.68
C ARG A 28 20.42 0.46 -14.17
N ASP A 29 20.35 1.48 -13.32
CA ASP A 29 21.50 2.20 -12.77
C ASP A 29 21.20 2.61 -11.33
N ALA A 30 22.24 2.81 -10.52
CA ALA A 30 22.22 3.04 -9.07
C ALA A 30 21.30 4.16 -8.53
N ASN A 31 20.61 4.91 -9.39
CA ASN A 31 19.88 6.12 -9.05
C ASN A 31 18.35 6.02 -9.10
N LEU A 32 17.76 4.92 -9.58
CA LEU A 32 16.30 4.75 -9.66
C LEU A 32 15.84 3.36 -9.22
N VAL A 33 16.31 2.93 -8.04
CA VAL A 33 15.92 1.64 -7.44
C VAL A 33 14.54 1.76 -6.78
N HIS A 34 13.52 1.13 -7.35
CA HIS A 34 12.19 1.02 -6.72
C HIS A 34 11.98 -0.37 -6.14
N ASP A 35 11.93 -0.45 -4.81
CA ASP A 35 11.55 -1.68 -4.10
C ASP A 35 10.13 -2.07 -4.49
N CYS A 36 10.00 -3.31 -4.93
CA CYS A 36 8.79 -3.81 -5.58
C CYS A 36 8.21 -5.03 -4.86
N GLN A 37 9.10 -5.73 -4.17
CA GLN A 37 8.76 -6.80 -3.26
C GLN A 37 9.66 -6.67 -2.03
N THR A 38 9.06 -6.31 -0.89
CA THR A 38 9.76 -6.29 0.40
C THR A 38 9.04 -7.16 1.40
N MET A 39 9.79 -7.72 2.33
CA MET A 39 9.25 -8.38 3.50
C MET A 39 10.03 -7.92 4.74
N VAL A 40 9.27 -7.67 5.80
CA VAL A 40 9.76 -7.22 7.08
C VAL A 40 9.07 -8.00 8.18
N ARG A 41 9.73 -8.10 9.33
CA ARG A 41 9.07 -8.55 10.55
C ARG A 41 8.33 -7.40 11.17
N THR A 42 7.24 -7.72 11.85
CA THR A 42 6.45 -6.74 12.56
C THR A 42 6.69 -6.82 14.06
N ARG A 43 6.44 -5.70 14.73
CA ARG A 43 6.36 -5.63 16.19
C ARG A 43 5.34 -6.65 16.69
N GLY A 44 5.79 -7.63 17.48
CA GLY A 44 4.94 -8.68 18.05
C GLY A 44 5.11 -10.08 17.43
N GLY A 45 6.10 -10.28 16.56
CA GLY A 45 6.48 -11.61 16.07
C GLY A 45 5.80 -12.05 14.77
N GLY A 46 5.15 -11.11 14.06
CA GLY A 46 4.51 -11.34 12.78
C GLY A 46 5.38 -10.94 11.58
N VAL A 47 4.75 -10.97 10.41
CA VAL A 47 5.39 -10.65 9.13
C VAL A 47 4.50 -9.69 8.36
N ALA A 48 5.13 -8.70 7.74
CA ALA A 48 4.49 -7.81 6.79
C ALA A 48 5.23 -7.90 5.46
N ALA A 49 4.46 -8.00 4.38
CA ALA A 49 4.99 -8.03 3.04
C ALA A 49 4.39 -6.90 2.22
N HIS A 50 5.21 -6.26 1.39
CA HIS A 50 4.78 -5.31 0.39
C HIS A 50 4.97 -5.93 -0.99
N TRP A 51 3.88 -6.02 -1.74
CA TRP A 51 3.89 -6.46 -3.13
C TRP A 51 3.35 -5.36 -4.04
N ARG A 52 4.16 -4.96 -5.00
CA ARG A 52 3.77 -4.01 -6.04
C ARG A 52 3.53 -4.74 -7.35
N ALA A 53 2.26 -4.87 -7.70
CA ALA A 53 1.82 -5.14 -9.06
C ALA A 53 1.40 -3.83 -9.75
N THR A 54 1.71 -3.69 -11.02
CA THR A 54 1.33 -2.55 -11.87
C THR A 54 0.07 -2.82 -12.68
N SER A 55 -0.53 -4.00 -12.51
CA SER A 55 -1.81 -4.44 -13.07
C SER A 55 -2.64 -5.12 -11.97
N PHE A 56 -3.93 -5.37 -12.25
CA PHE A 56 -4.73 -6.33 -11.50
C PHE A 56 -4.14 -7.74 -11.63
N LEU A 57 -4.44 -8.61 -10.68
CA LEU A 57 -3.94 -9.99 -10.65
C LEU A 57 -4.82 -10.91 -11.51
N ARG A 58 -5.02 -10.51 -12.77
CA ARG A 58 -5.82 -11.24 -13.74
C ARG A 58 -5.06 -12.40 -14.34
N GLU A 59 -5.68 -13.56 -14.44
CA GLU A 59 -5.07 -14.76 -14.99
C GLU A 59 -4.55 -14.53 -16.43
N GLU A 60 -5.27 -13.75 -17.24
CA GLU A 60 -4.86 -13.37 -18.60
C GLU A 60 -3.53 -12.58 -18.66
N SER A 61 -3.18 -11.91 -17.56
CA SER A 61 -1.96 -11.11 -17.42
C SER A 61 -0.91 -11.79 -16.56
N MET A 62 -1.08 -13.08 -16.25
CA MET A 62 -0.09 -13.88 -15.54
C MET A 62 1.06 -14.26 -16.48
N VAL A 63 2.30 -14.12 -15.99
CA VAL A 63 3.50 -14.62 -16.66
C VAL A 63 4.29 -15.53 -15.74
N ALA A 64 4.96 -16.53 -16.33
CA ALA A 64 5.74 -17.53 -15.58
C ALA A 64 6.81 -16.88 -14.69
N PHE A 65 7.44 -15.82 -15.18
CA PHE A 65 8.45 -15.09 -14.42
C PHE A 65 8.36 -13.60 -14.75
N SER A 66 8.30 -12.77 -13.71
CA SER A 66 8.32 -11.32 -13.85
C SER A 66 9.28 -10.70 -12.84
N HIS A 67 10.23 -9.93 -13.37
CA HIS A 67 10.88 -8.90 -12.59
C HIS A 67 10.00 -7.66 -12.65
N CYS A 68 9.82 -6.97 -11.53
CA CYS A 68 9.23 -5.64 -11.61
C CYS A 68 10.01 -4.77 -12.60
N LYS A 69 9.31 -4.25 -13.61
CA LYS A 69 9.83 -3.24 -14.52
C LYS A 69 8.82 -2.11 -14.66
N HIS A 70 9.34 -0.92 -14.92
CA HIS A 70 8.52 0.23 -15.23
C HIS A 70 7.60 -0.07 -16.42
N ASN A 71 6.33 0.33 -16.35
CA ASN A 71 5.28 0.09 -17.37
C ASN A 71 4.95 -1.39 -17.66
N TRP A 72 5.40 -2.36 -16.85
CA TRP A 72 4.91 -3.73 -17.01
C TRP A 72 3.40 -3.77 -16.67
N ARG A 73 2.59 -4.53 -17.40
CA ARG A 73 1.15 -4.76 -17.13
C ARG A 73 0.81 -6.22 -16.79
N ALA A 74 1.75 -6.97 -16.24
CA ALA A 74 1.65 -8.40 -15.99
C ALA A 74 2.19 -8.70 -14.59
N TRP A 75 1.77 -9.82 -14.01
CA TRP A 75 2.18 -10.26 -12.68
C TRP A 75 2.66 -11.73 -12.73
N SER A 76 3.32 -12.20 -11.68
CA SER A 76 3.85 -13.56 -11.63
C SER A 76 3.57 -14.23 -10.29
N GLU A 77 3.05 -15.46 -10.35
CA GLU A 77 2.82 -16.32 -9.17
C GLU A 77 4.10 -16.57 -8.37
N GLN A 78 5.25 -16.64 -9.04
CA GLN A 78 6.55 -16.79 -8.40
C GLN A 78 6.83 -15.67 -7.37
N GLN A 79 6.31 -14.46 -7.58
CA GLN A 79 6.44 -13.37 -6.63
C GLN A 79 5.68 -13.68 -5.33
N ALA A 80 4.46 -14.20 -5.42
CA ALA A 80 3.69 -14.63 -4.25
C ALA A 80 4.37 -15.80 -3.52
N LEU A 81 4.82 -16.82 -4.27
CA LEU A 81 5.55 -17.96 -3.70
C LEU A 81 6.84 -17.55 -2.99
N THR A 82 7.52 -16.51 -3.49
CA THR A 82 8.72 -15.96 -2.83
C THR A 82 8.41 -15.46 -1.41
N PHE A 83 7.20 -14.95 -1.16
CA PHE A 83 6.80 -14.61 0.21
C PHE A 83 6.58 -15.85 1.06
N LEU A 84 5.90 -16.86 0.51
CA LEU A 84 5.57 -18.08 1.24
C LEU A 84 6.78 -18.99 1.49
N ASP A 85 7.85 -18.83 0.71
CA ASP A 85 9.07 -19.63 0.85
C ASP A 85 10.07 -19.00 1.83
N GLN A 86 9.78 -17.79 2.32
CA GLN A 86 10.68 -17.06 3.18
C GLN A 86 10.83 -17.73 4.55
N LYS A 87 12.09 -18.00 4.93
CA LYS A 87 12.46 -18.50 6.26
C LYS A 87 12.64 -17.34 7.24
N ILE A 88 12.02 -17.47 8.40
CA ILE A 88 11.95 -16.47 9.45
C ILE A 88 12.40 -17.13 10.77
N ASP A 89 13.57 -16.74 11.26
CA ASP A 89 14.09 -17.12 12.58
C ASP A 89 13.21 -16.62 13.75
N ARG A 90 12.48 -17.49 14.42
CA ARG A 90 11.54 -17.17 15.52
C ARG A 90 12.21 -16.81 16.86
N SER A 91 13.54 -16.71 16.91
CA SER A 91 14.27 -16.45 18.16
C SER A 91 13.93 -15.12 18.85
N PHE A 92 13.36 -14.16 18.13
CA PHE A 92 12.98 -12.84 18.66
C PHE A 92 11.57 -12.77 19.26
N ASP A 93 10.76 -13.84 19.15
CA ASP A 93 9.38 -13.85 19.64
C ASP A 93 9.29 -14.10 21.15
N SER A 94 10.41 -14.36 21.82
CA SER A 94 10.47 -14.58 23.27
C SER A 94 10.97 -13.33 24.01
N PRO A 95 10.12 -12.65 24.82
CA PRO A 95 10.55 -11.53 25.64
C PRO A 95 11.60 -11.91 26.70
N HIS A 96 11.83 -13.20 26.93
CA HIS A 96 12.75 -13.71 27.95
C HIS A 96 14.17 -14.02 27.48
N MET A 97 14.51 -13.93 26.18
CA MET A 97 15.87 -14.29 25.70
C MET A 97 16.78 -13.12 25.32
N ALA A 98 16.29 -11.88 25.40
CA ALA A 98 17.13 -10.69 25.18
C ALA A 98 18.22 -10.48 26.26
N ALA A 99 18.20 -11.27 27.34
CA ALA A 99 19.17 -11.20 28.44
C ALA A 99 20.15 -12.40 28.47
N THR A 100 20.37 -13.09 27.35
CA THR A 100 21.35 -14.20 27.30
C THR A 100 22.76 -13.63 27.07
N HIS A 101 23.43 -13.34 28.18
CA HIS A 101 24.89 -13.33 28.39
C HIS A 101 25.79 -13.23 27.14
N CYS A 102 26.16 -12.00 26.78
CA CYS A 102 27.42 -11.74 26.10
C CYS A 102 28.54 -11.67 27.15
N GLN A 103 29.12 -12.80 27.52
CA GLN A 103 30.38 -12.84 28.27
C GLN A 103 31.51 -13.27 27.32
N HIS A 104 32.54 -12.44 27.22
CA HIS A 104 33.81 -12.73 26.54
C HIS A 104 33.79 -12.87 25.00
N GLY A 105 33.28 -11.86 24.28
CA GLY A 105 33.81 -11.51 22.96
C GLY A 105 33.48 -12.41 21.76
N SER A 106 32.65 -13.45 21.92
CA SER A 106 32.18 -14.25 20.78
C SER A 106 30.67 -14.49 20.83
N CYS A 107 29.90 -13.58 20.23
CA CYS A 107 28.50 -13.85 19.91
C CYS A 107 28.44 -14.73 18.65
N GLN A 108 28.66 -16.03 18.82
CA GLN A 108 28.35 -17.00 17.77
C GLN A 108 27.26 -17.92 18.28
N ALA A 109 26.03 -17.65 17.86
CA ALA A 109 25.02 -18.69 17.76
C ALA A 109 24.92 -19.05 16.26
N PRO A 110 25.24 -20.28 15.85
CA PRO A 110 24.67 -20.83 14.64
C PRO A 110 23.15 -20.81 14.83
N GLY A 111 22.41 -20.15 13.93
CA GLY A 111 20.95 -20.15 13.98
C GLY A 111 20.46 -21.60 13.96
N ASP A 112 19.91 -22.06 15.08
CA ASP A 112 19.31 -23.38 15.21
C ASP A 112 18.23 -23.55 14.14
N PRO A 113 18.37 -24.50 13.19
CA PRO A 113 17.42 -24.68 12.09
C PRO A 113 16.00 -24.94 12.57
N SER A 114 15.83 -25.50 13.78
CA SER A 114 14.51 -25.73 14.39
C SER A 114 13.76 -24.44 14.75
N ARG A 115 14.46 -23.30 14.78
CA ARG A 115 13.90 -21.97 15.04
C ARG A 115 13.45 -21.24 13.78
N MET A 116 13.78 -21.74 12.59
CA MET A 116 13.32 -21.14 11.34
C MET A 116 11.89 -21.61 11.01
N GLY A 117 10.94 -20.69 11.13
CA GLY A 117 9.59 -20.86 10.59
C GLY A 117 9.52 -20.47 9.12
N ARG A 118 8.57 -21.04 8.40
CA ARG A 118 8.19 -20.60 7.04
C ARG A 118 6.88 -19.84 7.10
N VAL A 119 6.71 -18.83 6.26
CA VAL A 119 5.42 -18.15 6.08
C VAL A 119 4.54 -19.05 5.23
N ASN A 120 3.56 -19.74 5.83
CA ASN A 120 2.70 -20.63 5.03
C ASN A 120 1.54 -19.88 4.38
N GLU A 121 1.02 -18.86 5.07
CA GLU A 121 -0.12 -18.03 4.65
C GLU A 121 -0.04 -16.66 5.33
N PHE A 122 -0.88 -15.73 4.86
CA PHE A 122 -1.08 -14.42 5.48
C PHE A 122 -2.48 -14.33 6.08
N ASP A 123 -2.60 -13.74 7.28
CA ASP A 123 -3.90 -13.57 7.92
C ASP A 123 -4.82 -12.60 7.16
N ALA A 124 -4.22 -11.56 6.57
CA ALA A 124 -4.94 -10.52 5.84
C ALA A 124 -4.13 -9.92 4.70
N VAL A 125 -4.84 -9.38 3.70
CA VAL A 125 -4.27 -8.61 2.59
C VAL A 125 -4.87 -7.21 2.57
N ILE A 126 -4.01 -6.20 2.54
CA ILE A 126 -4.41 -4.81 2.28
C ILE A 126 -4.24 -4.55 0.79
N TYR A 127 -5.36 -4.36 0.10
CA TYR A 127 -5.39 -4.15 -1.33
C TYR A 127 -5.62 -2.68 -1.67
N ARG A 128 -4.67 -2.11 -2.41
CA ARG A 128 -4.77 -0.78 -3.02
C ARG A 128 -4.63 -0.91 -4.52
N ALA A 129 -5.67 -0.55 -5.27
CA ALA A 129 -5.59 -0.60 -6.74
C ALA A 129 -4.47 0.31 -7.26
N PRO A 130 -3.75 -0.10 -8.33
CA PRO A 130 -2.64 0.65 -8.90
C PRO A 130 -3.11 1.83 -9.77
N LEU A 131 -4.05 2.62 -9.26
CA LEU A 131 -4.48 3.88 -9.88
C LEU A 131 -3.25 4.80 -10.01
N GLY A 132 -3.02 5.31 -11.22
CA GLY A 132 -1.78 5.95 -11.66
C GLY A 132 -1.12 5.22 -12.83
N TRP A 133 -1.39 3.92 -12.97
CA TRP A 133 -0.94 3.07 -14.09
C TRP A 133 -2.11 2.62 -14.96
N ILE A 134 -3.28 2.49 -14.34
CA ILE A 134 -4.55 2.14 -14.97
C ILE A 134 -5.46 3.37 -14.86
N ALA A 135 -6.17 3.68 -15.94
CA ALA A 135 -7.14 4.76 -15.96
C ALA A 135 -8.37 4.37 -15.13
N LEU A 136 -9.06 5.34 -14.54
CA LEU A 136 -10.22 5.09 -13.66
C LEU A 136 -11.35 4.34 -14.36
N ASN A 137 -11.55 4.64 -15.65
CA ASN A 137 -12.58 4.02 -16.50
C ASN A 137 -12.20 2.61 -17.01
N ASP A 138 -10.93 2.21 -16.88
CA ASP A 138 -10.47 0.89 -17.29
C ASP A 138 -10.57 -0.15 -16.15
N VAL A 139 -10.96 0.28 -14.95
CA VAL A 139 -11.12 -0.62 -13.81
C VAL A 139 -12.54 -1.12 -13.73
N THR A 140 -12.72 -2.44 -13.75
CA THR A 140 -14.03 -3.07 -13.59
C THR A 140 -14.19 -3.71 -12.21
N GLU A 141 -15.43 -4.10 -11.91
CA GLU A 141 -15.75 -4.88 -10.71
C GLU A 141 -15.09 -6.27 -10.78
N GLU A 142 -15.12 -6.89 -11.95
CA GLU A 142 -14.52 -8.20 -12.22
C GLU A 142 -13.01 -8.17 -11.96
N ASP A 143 -12.31 -7.11 -12.36
CA ASP A 143 -10.88 -6.95 -12.11
C ASP A 143 -10.55 -7.00 -10.60
N ILE A 144 -11.38 -6.36 -9.77
CA ILE A 144 -11.22 -6.35 -8.31
C ILE A 144 -11.52 -7.73 -7.75
N VAL A 145 -12.66 -8.31 -8.12
CA VAL A 145 -13.12 -9.64 -7.67
C VAL A 145 -12.09 -10.72 -8.00
N GLU A 146 -11.58 -10.73 -9.23
CA GLU A 146 -10.54 -11.65 -9.67
C GLU A 146 -9.25 -11.44 -8.87
N THR A 147 -8.86 -10.18 -8.63
CA THR A 147 -7.67 -9.88 -7.82
C THR A 147 -7.78 -10.40 -6.38
N LEU A 148 -8.95 -10.30 -5.76
CA LEU A 148 -9.21 -10.82 -4.41
C LEU A 148 -9.11 -12.36 -4.39
N ARG A 149 -9.75 -13.05 -5.34
CA ARG A 149 -9.70 -14.51 -5.46
C ARG A 149 -8.29 -15.02 -5.74
N THR A 150 -7.58 -14.38 -6.68
CA THR A 150 -6.20 -14.72 -7.00
C THR A 150 -5.30 -14.51 -5.78
N SER A 151 -5.46 -13.41 -5.05
CA SER A 151 -4.70 -13.16 -3.82
C SER A 151 -4.99 -14.21 -2.74
N HIS A 152 -6.25 -14.60 -2.56
CA HIS A 152 -6.64 -15.68 -1.63
C HIS A 152 -5.96 -16.99 -2.01
N ARG A 153 -6.05 -17.39 -3.29
CA ARG A 153 -5.42 -18.61 -3.81
C ARG A 153 -3.90 -18.63 -3.60
N LEU A 154 -3.26 -17.48 -3.80
CA LEU A 154 -1.80 -17.37 -3.77
C LEU A 154 -1.22 -17.20 -2.37
N LEU A 155 -1.92 -16.50 -1.47
CA LEU A 155 -1.39 -16.07 -0.18
C LEU A 155 -2.12 -16.71 1.01
N GLY A 156 -3.20 -17.45 0.78
CA GLY A 156 -4.03 -18.08 1.81
C GLY A 156 -4.94 -17.12 2.58
N ALA A 157 -4.81 -15.81 2.38
CA ALA A 157 -5.55 -14.82 3.14
C ALA A 157 -7.06 -14.91 2.92
N ARG A 158 -7.82 -14.84 4.03
CA ARG A 158 -9.29 -14.87 4.04
C ARG A 158 -9.91 -13.53 4.46
N THR A 159 -9.08 -12.59 4.91
CA THR A 159 -9.50 -11.22 5.24
C THR A 159 -8.84 -10.25 4.28
N PHE A 160 -9.63 -9.39 3.65
CA PHE A 160 -9.14 -8.35 2.74
C PHE A 160 -9.55 -6.99 3.24
N ILE A 161 -8.65 -6.01 3.12
CA ILE A 161 -8.92 -4.61 3.40
C ILE A 161 -8.68 -3.85 2.10
N VAL A 162 -9.75 -3.42 1.44
CA VAL A 162 -9.67 -2.61 0.22
C VAL A 162 -9.68 -1.13 0.58
N THR A 163 -8.84 -0.34 -0.07
CA THR A 163 -8.70 1.10 0.27
C THR A 163 -9.43 1.98 -0.74
N THR A 164 -10.33 2.84 -0.29
CA THR A 164 -10.85 3.93 -1.14
C THR A 164 -9.72 4.89 -1.50
N GLN A 165 -9.84 5.56 -2.64
CA GLN A 165 -8.78 6.37 -3.20
C GLN A 165 -9.11 7.85 -3.02
N PRO A 166 -8.17 8.65 -2.49
CA PRO A 166 -8.33 10.10 -2.43
C PRO A 166 -8.13 10.72 -3.82
N LEU A 167 -8.28 12.04 -3.90
CA LEU A 167 -7.74 12.84 -4.99
C LEU A 167 -6.30 12.41 -5.30
N SER A 168 -6.07 12.01 -6.54
CA SER A 168 -4.81 11.41 -6.99
C SER A 168 -4.43 11.94 -8.36
N ASN A 169 -3.25 11.58 -8.87
CA ASN A 169 -2.78 12.02 -10.18
C ASN A 169 -3.61 11.47 -11.36
N ASN A 170 -4.57 10.58 -11.10
CA ASN A 170 -5.55 10.12 -12.07
C ASN A 170 -6.75 11.07 -12.21
N VAL A 171 -6.91 12.04 -11.31
CA VAL A 171 -7.93 13.07 -11.41
C VAL A 171 -7.25 14.35 -11.90
N LYS A 172 -7.34 14.59 -13.21
CA LYS A 172 -6.69 15.72 -13.89
C LYS A 172 -7.60 16.92 -14.01
N GLY A 173 -8.90 16.75 -13.84
CA GLY A 173 -9.87 17.82 -13.87
C GLY A 173 -11.17 17.44 -13.17
N MET A 174 -12.13 18.36 -13.22
CA MET A 174 -13.47 18.20 -12.64
C MET A 174 -14.22 17.00 -13.22
N GLU A 175 -13.98 16.70 -14.50
CA GLU A 175 -14.57 15.61 -15.25
C GLU A 175 -14.13 14.22 -14.76
N ASP A 176 -12.94 14.09 -14.19
CA ASP A 176 -12.40 12.82 -13.70
C ASP A 176 -12.91 12.48 -12.29
N TRP A 177 -13.38 13.47 -11.54
CA TRP A 177 -13.83 13.28 -10.18
C TRP A 177 -15.05 12.35 -10.07
N PRO A 178 -16.11 12.51 -10.89
CA PRO A 178 -17.20 11.54 -10.93
C PRO A 178 -16.74 10.09 -11.18
N LEU A 179 -15.63 9.88 -11.91
CA LEU A 179 -15.07 8.54 -12.14
C LEU A 179 -14.42 7.97 -10.88
N LEU A 180 -13.66 8.79 -10.14
CA LEU A 180 -13.07 8.39 -8.85
C LEU A 180 -14.16 8.01 -7.84
N VAL A 181 -15.21 8.83 -7.80
CA VAL A 181 -16.40 8.64 -6.97
C VAL A 181 -17.09 7.32 -7.31
N GLN A 182 -17.36 7.07 -8.59
CA GLN A 182 -17.94 5.79 -9.05
C GLN A 182 -17.05 4.60 -8.70
N TYR A 183 -15.73 4.74 -8.84
CA TYR A 183 -14.76 3.71 -8.46
C TYR A 183 -14.81 3.41 -6.95
N ASN A 184 -14.84 4.42 -6.09
CA ASN A 184 -14.94 4.20 -4.63
C ASN A 184 -16.28 3.54 -4.25
N ARG A 185 -17.39 3.87 -4.93
CA ARG A 185 -18.67 3.16 -4.75
C ARG A 185 -18.60 1.71 -5.18
N MET A 186 -17.91 1.43 -6.29
CA MET A 186 -17.68 0.06 -6.76
C MET A 186 -16.90 -0.75 -5.72
N LEU A 187 -15.84 -0.19 -5.11
CA LEU A 187 -15.12 -0.87 -4.02
C LEU A 187 -16.03 -1.22 -2.83
N ARG A 188 -16.89 -0.28 -2.39
CA ARG A 188 -17.83 -0.52 -1.28
C ARG A 188 -18.85 -1.62 -1.61
N ARG A 189 -19.37 -1.62 -2.84
CA ARG A 189 -20.29 -2.65 -3.33
C ARG A 189 -19.62 -4.01 -3.36
N VAL A 190 -18.46 -4.12 -3.99
CA VAL A 190 -17.66 -5.37 -4.01
C VAL A 190 -17.41 -5.87 -2.60
N ALA A 191 -16.97 -5.01 -1.69
CA ALA A 191 -16.72 -5.41 -0.30
C ALA A 191 -17.96 -5.97 0.39
N THR A 192 -19.12 -5.32 0.20
CA THR A 192 -20.41 -5.74 0.76
C THR A 192 -20.87 -7.06 0.17
N ASP A 193 -20.87 -7.17 -1.15
CA ASP A 193 -21.41 -8.32 -1.87
C ASP A 193 -20.52 -9.56 -1.71
N PHE A 194 -19.20 -9.38 -1.75
CA PHE A 194 -18.25 -10.47 -1.57
C PHE A 194 -18.33 -11.06 -0.16
N THR A 195 -18.39 -10.20 0.88
CA THR A 195 -18.52 -10.64 2.28
C THR A 195 -19.82 -11.41 2.52
N ARG A 196 -20.90 -11.09 1.79
CA ARG A 196 -22.19 -11.79 1.92
C ARG A 196 -22.24 -13.12 1.18
N ASN A 197 -21.58 -13.20 0.03
CA ASN A 197 -21.81 -14.28 -0.94
C ASN A 197 -20.65 -15.28 -1.06
N SER A 198 -19.46 -14.96 -0.57
CA SER A 198 -18.31 -15.86 -0.65
C SER A 198 -18.25 -16.85 0.51
N THR A 199 -17.87 -18.09 0.21
CA THR A 199 -17.55 -19.12 1.22
C THR A 199 -16.03 -19.28 1.44
N GLU A 200 -15.22 -18.69 0.58
CA GLU A 200 -13.75 -18.83 0.58
C GLU A 200 -13.06 -17.68 1.33
N ILE A 201 -13.61 -16.47 1.22
CA ILE A 201 -13.10 -15.25 1.85
C ILE A 201 -14.12 -14.82 2.90
N ASP A 202 -13.67 -14.69 4.15
CA ASP A 202 -14.55 -14.42 5.28
C ASP A 202 -14.98 -12.95 5.33
N TYR A 203 -14.04 -12.04 5.04
CA TYR A 203 -14.27 -10.61 5.16
C TYR A 203 -13.59 -9.82 4.05
N VAL A 204 -14.33 -8.88 3.46
CA VAL A 204 -13.78 -7.79 2.65
C VAL A 204 -14.20 -6.48 3.31
N LEU A 205 -13.24 -5.82 3.95
CA LEU A 205 -13.41 -4.57 4.67
C LEU A 205 -13.00 -3.39 3.80
N VAL A 206 -13.63 -2.24 4.00
CA VAL A 206 -13.25 -0.99 3.31
C VAL A 206 -12.51 -0.09 4.28
N MET A 207 -11.28 0.29 3.94
CA MET A 207 -10.57 1.39 4.59
C MET A 207 -10.89 2.70 3.87
N GLU A 208 -11.61 3.58 4.54
CA GLU A 208 -12.10 4.86 4.03
C GLU A 208 -11.02 5.95 3.94
N PHE A 209 -9.92 5.65 3.24
CA PHE A 209 -8.77 6.55 3.11
C PHE A 209 -9.09 7.79 2.25
N GLY A 210 -9.90 7.64 1.19
CA GLY A 210 -10.36 8.75 0.35
C GLY A 210 -11.21 9.75 1.14
N ASN A 211 -12.18 9.23 1.89
CA ASN A 211 -13.02 10.04 2.78
C ASN A 211 -12.15 10.76 3.84
N LEU A 212 -11.34 10.02 4.61
CA LEU A 212 -10.46 10.59 5.64
C LEU A 212 -9.62 11.77 5.12
N THR A 213 -8.98 11.59 3.96
CA THR A 213 -8.15 12.63 3.35
C THR A 213 -8.98 13.87 3.01
N SER A 214 -10.18 13.68 2.47
CA SER A 214 -11.12 14.76 2.16
C SER A 214 -11.54 15.53 3.42
N GLN A 215 -11.80 14.84 4.54
CA GLN A 215 -12.15 15.49 5.81
C GLN A 215 -10.98 16.33 6.36
N LEU A 216 -9.76 15.80 6.31
CA LEU A 216 -8.55 16.52 6.74
C LEU A 216 -8.31 17.76 5.89
N MET A 217 -8.42 17.65 4.57
CA MET A 217 -8.29 18.79 3.66
C MET A 217 -9.32 19.87 3.97
N MET A 218 -10.55 19.48 4.28
CA MET A 218 -11.63 20.40 4.63
C MET A 218 -11.38 21.08 5.98
N HIS A 219 -10.96 20.32 6.98
CA HIS A 219 -10.64 20.88 8.29
C HIS A 219 -9.49 21.90 8.20
N ASN A 220 -8.45 21.59 7.43
CA ASN A 220 -7.35 22.51 7.17
C ASN A 220 -7.82 23.77 6.43
N ALA A 221 -8.69 23.65 5.43
CA ALA A 221 -9.25 24.80 4.70
C ALA A 221 -10.01 25.76 5.63
N LYS A 222 -10.86 25.22 6.51
CA LYS A 222 -11.57 26.02 7.52
C LYS A 222 -10.58 26.72 8.46
N HIS A 223 -9.53 26.01 8.89
CA HIS A 223 -8.53 26.57 9.81
C HIS A 223 -7.76 27.76 9.22
N ILE A 224 -7.49 27.75 7.90
CA ILE A 224 -6.81 28.87 7.22
C ILE A 224 -7.77 29.99 6.77
N GLY A 225 -9.03 29.96 7.21
CA GLY A 225 -10.03 31.00 6.89
C GLY A 225 -10.62 30.90 5.50
N PHE A 226 -10.51 29.75 4.82
CA PHE A 226 -11.17 29.55 3.53
C PHE A 226 -12.70 29.51 3.74
N ASN A 227 -13.44 30.26 2.93
CA ASN A 227 -14.89 30.31 3.02
C ASN A 227 -15.48 29.05 2.40
N VAL A 228 -15.81 28.07 3.24
CA VAL A 228 -16.46 26.83 2.82
C VAL A 228 -17.97 27.10 2.83
N THR A 229 -18.53 27.31 1.65
CA THR A 229 -19.94 27.69 1.41
C THR A 229 -20.95 26.66 1.94
N LEU A 230 -20.56 25.38 2.05
CA LEU A 230 -21.43 24.29 2.49
C LEU A 230 -20.87 23.61 3.76
N PRO A 231 -21.63 23.55 4.87
CA PRO A 231 -21.23 22.77 6.03
C PRO A 231 -21.28 21.28 5.70
N MET A 232 -20.11 20.67 5.46
CA MET A 232 -20.01 19.24 5.22
C MET A 232 -20.42 18.42 6.45
N THR A 233 -21.33 17.47 6.26
CA THR A 233 -21.67 16.45 7.25
C THR A 233 -20.84 15.22 7.01
N PHE A 234 -19.85 14.97 7.88
CA PHE A 234 -18.93 13.85 7.76
C PHE A 234 -19.51 12.48 8.15
N SER A 235 -20.78 12.44 8.53
CA SER A 235 -21.50 11.25 9.00
C SER A 235 -22.18 10.45 7.88
N THR A 236 -22.22 10.97 6.65
CA THR A 236 -22.83 10.28 5.52
C THR A 236 -21.77 9.43 4.82
N GLU A 237 -22.08 8.13 4.63
CA GLU A 237 -21.49 7.38 3.53
C GLU A 237 -21.66 8.22 2.26
N ASP A 238 -20.67 8.22 1.37
CA ASP A 238 -20.73 8.97 0.12
C ASP A 238 -20.56 10.51 0.21
N LEU A 239 -19.74 11.03 1.14
CA LEU A 239 -19.28 12.45 1.13
C LEU A 239 -18.76 12.95 -0.22
N GLU A 240 -18.22 12.04 -1.02
CA GLU A 240 -17.67 12.33 -2.34
C GLU A 240 -18.75 12.49 -3.44
N PHE A 241 -20.04 12.28 -3.14
CA PHE A 241 -21.11 12.09 -4.13
C PHE A 241 -22.17 13.19 -4.16
N ASP A 242 -22.29 14.00 -3.11
CA ASP A 242 -23.30 15.06 -3.03
C ASP A 242 -22.68 16.47 -3.16
N SER A 243 -23.52 17.50 -3.29
CA SER A 243 -23.23 18.95 -3.41
C SER A 243 -22.00 19.52 -2.65
N GLN A 244 -21.47 18.78 -1.69
CA GLN A 244 -20.22 19.00 -0.99
C GLN A 244 -18.95 18.78 -1.86
N VAL A 245 -19.08 18.08 -2.99
CA VAL A 245 -18.06 18.04 -4.06
C VAL A 245 -17.76 19.45 -4.55
N GLU A 246 -18.78 20.29 -4.73
CA GLU A 246 -18.57 21.67 -5.15
C GLU A 246 -17.70 22.40 -4.13
N ALA A 247 -17.92 22.23 -2.83
CA ALA A 247 -17.07 22.84 -1.80
C ALA A 247 -15.63 22.31 -1.77
N LEU A 248 -15.42 21.02 -2.10
CA LEU A 248 -14.08 20.46 -2.24
C LEU A 248 -13.37 21.04 -3.48
N MET A 249 -14.13 21.26 -4.55
CA MET A 249 -13.68 21.66 -5.87
C MET A 249 -13.58 23.17 -6.10
N GLU A 250 -14.34 23.99 -5.36
CA GLU A 250 -14.25 25.46 -5.32
C GLU A 250 -12.82 25.94 -5.02
N ARG A 251 -12.01 25.08 -4.40
CA ARG A 251 -10.61 25.35 -4.03
C ARG A 251 -9.61 25.05 -5.14
N VAL A 252 -10.02 24.33 -6.19
CA VAL A 252 -9.09 23.86 -7.21
C VAL A 252 -9.25 24.74 -8.46
N PRO A 253 -8.16 25.29 -9.02
CA PRO A 253 -8.25 26.14 -10.20
C PRO A 253 -8.92 25.40 -11.36
N TYR A 254 -9.74 26.12 -12.14
CA TYR A 254 -10.33 25.58 -13.37
C TYR A 254 -9.23 25.13 -14.35
N GLY A 255 -9.48 24.01 -15.03
CA GLY A 255 -8.57 23.45 -16.03
C GLY A 255 -7.86 22.18 -15.55
N THR A 256 -6.77 21.82 -16.24
CA THR A 256 -6.00 20.61 -15.93
C THR A 256 -5.10 20.84 -14.71
N TRP A 257 -5.26 20.00 -13.70
CA TRP A 257 -4.43 20.04 -12.50
C TRP A 257 -3.08 19.39 -12.76
N PRO A 258 -1.97 20.05 -12.40
CA PRO A 258 -0.66 19.44 -12.51
C PRO A 258 -0.58 18.23 -11.57
N PRO A 259 0.15 17.18 -11.96
CA PRO A 259 0.34 16.03 -11.08
C PRO A 259 0.97 16.48 -9.76
N SER A 260 0.49 15.92 -8.65
CA SER A 260 1.07 16.17 -7.34
C SER A 260 2.53 15.70 -7.32
N PHE A 261 3.43 16.57 -6.87
CA PHE A 261 4.82 16.22 -6.65
C PHE A 261 4.96 15.57 -5.26
N ALA A 262 5.63 14.43 -5.18
CA ALA A 262 5.91 13.80 -3.89
C ALA A 262 6.71 14.77 -3.00
N GLN A 263 6.18 15.05 -1.80
CA GLN A 263 6.76 16.00 -0.83
C GLN A 263 7.99 15.45 -0.09
N VAL A 264 8.43 14.24 -0.42
CA VAL A 264 9.59 13.57 0.17
C VAL A 264 10.56 13.21 -0.96
N CYS A 265 11.87 13.24 -0.70
CA CYS A 265 12.88 12.71 -1.62
C CYS A 265 13.03 11.19 -1.43
N ALA A 266 13.23 10.46 -2.54
CA ALA A 266 13.48 9.01 -2.51
C ALA A 266 14.98 8.67 -2.35
N ASN A 267 15.86 9.66 -2.57
CA ASN A 267 17.31 9.48 -2.47
C ASN A 267 17.79 9.66 -1.03
N ARG A 268 18.77 8.84 -0.65
CA ARG A 268 19.54 9.01 0.58
C ARG A 268 20.36 10.29 0.43
N THR A 269 19.87 11.39 0.98
CA THR A 269 20.61 12.66 0.97
C THR A 269 21.77 12.55 1.96
N LEU A 270 23.00 12.73 1.49
CA LEU A 270 24.11 13.07 2.38
C LEU A 270 23.75 14.39 3.07
N MET A 271 24.12 14.54 4.35
CA MET A 271 23.56 15.53 5.29
C MET A 271 23.62 17.01 4.86
N ASP A 272 24.26 17.36 3.74
CA ASP A 272 24.49 18.76 3.33
C ASP A 272 24.26 19.06 1.84
N ASP A 273 23.72 18.14 1.05
CA ASP A 273 23.47 18.45 -0.36
C ASP A 273 22.13 19.17 -0.49
N GLY A 274 22.16 20.51 -0.61
CA GLY A 274 21.03 21.41 -0.90
C GLY A 274 20.23 21.09 -2.17
N ASN A 275 20.40 19.91 -2.76
CA ASN A 275 19.66 19.37 -3.90
C ASN A 275 18.30 18.74 -3.54
N CYS A 276 17.94 18.65 -2.25
CA CYS A 276 16.60 18.22 -1.83
C CYS A 276 15.97 19.28 -0.90
N PRO A 277 15.19 20.23 -1.43
CA PRO A 277 14.44 21.19 -0.62
C PRO A 277 13.20 20.58 0.06
N ARG A 278 13.15 19.25 0.28
CA ARG A 278 11.93 18.50 0.65
C ARG A 278 12.07 17.74 1.97
N ASN A 279 10.93 17.33 2.53
CA ASN A 279 10.90 16.62 3.82
C ASN A 279 11.65 15.29 3.76
N ARG A 280 12.56 15.09 4.70
CA ARG A 280 13.23 13.81 4.97
C ARG A 280 12.21 12.85 5.58
N LEU A 281 12.04 11.64 5.02
CA LEU A 281 11.50 10.54 5.83
C LEU A 281 12.56 10.27 6.90
N SER A 282 12.15 10.36 8.16
CA SER A 282 12.92 10.38 9.42
C SER A 282 14.21 9.52 9.45
N PRO A 283 15.14 9.81 10.39
CA PRO A 283 16.58 9.52 10.34
C PRO A 283 17.08 8.25 9.64
#